data_AF-A0A935RWH4-F1
#
_entry.id   AF-A0A935RWH4-F1
#
_cell.length_a   1.000
_cell.length_b   1.000
_cell.length_c   1.000
_cell.angle_alpha   90.00
_cell.angle_beta   90.00
_cell.angle_gamma   90.00
#
_symmetry.space_group_name_H-M   'P 1'
#
loop_
_entity.id
_entity.type
_entity.pdbx_description
1 polymer ?
#
loop_
_entity_poly.entity_id
_entity_poly.type
_entity_poly.pdbx_seq_one_letter_code
_entity_poly.pdbx_strand_id
1 'polypeptide(L)'
;MKNFVNRFKRITYKVIGLEIAAGSEGVNFSQSKIKLAIKQAFSIWSAYAPLIFEEVTGKNTDITIEFINQPNPTAALGTTYGKYIEINTTNKFFIDKENEKDNPPVQLIGPFDLIAVLAHEIGHALGLDHPPRPSEALMNNGMSPGRVLRQLYQYDIDQIVTKYGKIATSDIISTNLEDYADINTAFEGLHFLKESFGVQLDGPTGNKLSLYVFMPNTKNRKISSINLKYTTALANTFVNSIELYDGIIPLQHFYLNSTINRGWENPFKDWDIKLGILEKKKIKHGILAKINIEFRQIEQHWDVGIVQFKAISANSLFEIVVDLPDFENIGLSTFS
;
A
#
# COMPACT_ATOMS: atom_id res chain seq x y z
N MET A 1 -26.63 -21.47 -1.22
CA MET A 1 -25.46 -20.55 -1.26
C MET A 1 -24.52 -20.95 -0.15
N LYS A 2 -23.22 -21.19 -0.42
CA LYS A 2 -22.25 -21.50 0.64
C LYS A 2 -21.99 -20.23 1.45
N ASN A 3 -22.16 -20.30 2.76
CA ASN A 3 -21.83 -19.22 3.69
C ASN A 3 -20.34 -18.88 3.59
N PHE A 4 -20.00 -17.77 2.92
CA PHE A 4 -18.64 -17.26 2.89
C PHE A 4 -18.33 -16.59 4.23
N VAL A 5 -17.93 -17.38 5.22
CA VAL A 5 -17.31 -16.83 6.43
C VAL A 5 -15.90 -16.38 6.06
N ASN A 6 -15.61 -15.08 6.12
CA ASN A 6 -14.24 -14.58 6.08
C ASN A 6 -13.49 -15.04 7.34
N ARG A 7 -12.95 -16.27 7.32
CA ARG A 7 -12.02 -16.72 8.36
C ARG A 7 -10.66 -16.12 8.09
N PHE A 8 -10.39 -15.00 8.75
CA PHE A 8 -9.07 -14.38 8.69
C PHE A 8 -8.05 -15.21 9.47
N LYS A 9 -6.90 -15.47 8.84
CA LYS A 9 -5.74 -16.01 9.54
C LYS A 9 -4.96 -14.85 10.15
N ARG A 10 -4.89 -14.83 11.48
CA ARG A 10 -4.02 -13.92 12.22
C ARG A 10 -2.59 -14.43 12.17
N ILE A 11 -1.65 -13.54 11.89
CA ILE A 11 -0.21 -13.78 11.88
C ILE A 11 0.44 -12.69 12.73
N THR A 12 1.11 -13.11 13.79
CA THR A 12 1.86 -12.21 14.68
C THR A 12 3.28 -12.00 14.16
N TYR A 13 3.80 -10.79 14.30
CA TYR A 13 5.18 -10.50 13.97
C TYR A 13 5.87 -9.67 15.05
N LYS A 14 7.19 -9.74 15.10
CA LYS A 14 8.03 -8.82 15.87
C LYS A 14 9.17 -8.29 15.03
N VAL A 15 9.71 -7.16 15.46
CA VAL A 15 10.84 -6.48 14.80
C VAL A 15 11.98 -6.36 15.80
N ILE A 16 13.19 -6.74 15.37
CA ILE A 16 14.44 -6.66 16.14
C ILE A 16 15.44 -5.83 15.33
N GLY A 17 16.31 -5.07 16.01
CA GLY A 17 17.36 -4.28 15.35
C GLY A 17 16.84 -2.99 14.69
N LEU A 18 15.69 -2.47 15.12
CA LEU A 18 15.11 -1.27 14.50
C LEU A 18 16.02 -0.04 14.66
N GLU A 19 16.72 0.03 15.79
CA GLU A 19 17.77 1.00 16.08
C GLU A 19 19.00 0.83 15.19
N ILE A 20 19.36 -0.41 14.84
CA ILE A 20 20.45 -0.73 13.90
C ILE A 20 20.10 -0.16 12.54
N ALA A 21 18.88 -0.45 12.05
CA ALA A 21 18.40 0.09 10.79
C ALA A 21 18.41 1.62 10.79
N ALA A 22 17.79 2.27 11.79
CA ALA A 22 17.66 3.72 11.83
C ALA A 22 19.01 4.48 11.99
N GLY A 23 20.03 3.82 12.54
CA GLY A 23 21.37 4.39 12.72
C GLY A 23 22.38 3.97 11.63
N SER A 24 22.00 3.07 10.72
CA SER A 24 22.88 2.61 9.65
C SER A 24 23.01 3.64 8.53
N GLU A 25 24.21 3.77 7.95
CA GLU A 25 24.43 4.58 6.74
C GLU A 25 23.65 4.05 5.52
N GLY A 26 23.05 2.86 5.62
CA GLY A 26 22.27 2.19 4.57
C GLY A 26 20.74 2.37 4.65
N VAL A 27 20.14 2.55 5.84
CA VAL A 27 18.70 2.85 6.00
C VAL A 27 18.55 4.21 6.67
N ASN A 28 18.59 5.29 5.89
CA ASN A 28 18.61 6.66 6.42
C ASN A 28 17.21 7.16 6.87
N PHE A 29 16.50 6.38 7.70
CA PHE A 29 15.13 6.67 8.12
C PHE A 29 14.94 6.57 9.63
N SER A 30 14.11 7.45 10.16
CA SER A 30 13.58 7.31 11.52
C SER A 30 12.91 5.94 11.73
N GLN A 31 12.97 5.41 12.95
CA GLN A 31 12.28 4.16 13.31
C GLN A 31 10.78 4.15 12.95
N SER A 32 10.11 5.30 13.02
CA SER A 32 8.68 5.44 12.64
C SER A 32 8.45 5.18 11.15
N LYS A 33 9.31 5.71 10.28
CA LYS A 33 9.28 5.43 8.83
C LYS A 33 9.52 3.94 8.54
N ILE A 34 10.48 3.31 9.21
CA ILE A 34 10.74 1.86 9.03
C ILE A 34 9.53 1.04 9.46
N LYS A 35 8.92 1.35 10.62
CA LYS A 35 7.67 0.71 11.06
C LYS A 35 6.54 0.89 10.04
N LEU A 36 6.45 2.06 9.42
CA LEU A 36 5.48 2.32 8.36
C LEU A 36 5.76 1.46 7.12
N ALA A 37 7.02 1.33 6.71
CA ALA A 37 7.44 0.46 5.61
C ALA A 37 7.07 -1.01 5.86
N ILE A 38 7.30 -1.52 7.07
CA ILE A 38 6.92 -2.88 7.47
C ILE A 38 5.40 -3.07 7.39
N LYS A 39 4.62 -2.13 7.94
CA LYS A 39 3.16 -2.17 7.85
C LYS A 39 2.69 -2.16 6.40
N GLN A 40 3.27 -1.31 5.56
CA GLN A 40 2.94 -1.28 4.14
C GLN A 40 3.31 -2.60 3.43
N ALA A 41 4.45 -3.21 3.73
CA ALA A 41 4.86 -4.49 3.16
C ALA A 41 3.86 -5.62 3.50
N PHE A 42 3.43 -5.72 4.77
CA PHE A 42 2.35 -6.64 5.15
C PHE A 42 1.02 -6.32 4.44
N SER A 43 0.75 -5.04 4.24
CA SER A 43 -0.52 -4.60 3.65
C SER A 43 -0.72 -5.08 2.22
N ILE A 44 0.38 -5.18 1.45
CA ILE A 44 0.40 -5.66 0.06
C ILE A 44 -0.21 -7.06 -0.02
N TRP A 45 0.20 -7.97 0.87
CA TRP A 45 -0.36 -9.33 0.93
C TRP A 45 -1.79 -9.36 1.49
N SER A 46 -2.07 -8.57 2.52
CA SER A 46 -3.41 -8.49 3.16
C SER A 46 -4.51 -7.92 2.25
N ALA A 47 -4.14 -7.33 1.10
CA ALA A 47 -5.06 -6.80 0.11
C ALA A 47 -5.72 -7.88 -0.76
N TYR A 48 -5.11 -9.08 -0.81
CA TYR A 48 -5.52 -10.17 -1.71
C TYR A 48 -5.89 -11.46 -0.97
N ALA A 49 -5.32 -11.69 0.21
CA ALA A 49 -5.60 -12.85 1.04
C ALA A 49 -6.26 -12.47 2.38
N PRO A 50 -7.04 -13.37 3.01
CA PRO A 50 -7.68 -13.13 4.30
C PRO A 50 -6.66 -13.22 5.46
N LEU A 51 -5.64 -12.36 5.43
CA LEU A 51 -4.58 -12.28 6.42
C LEU A 51 -4.71 -11.02 7.27
N ILE A 52 -4.48 -11.16 8.58
CA ILE A 52 -4.36 -10.05 9.53
C ILE A 52 -2.98 -10.15 10.16
N PHE A 53 -2.24 -9.04 10.15
CA PHE A 53 -0.90 -8.95 10.72
C PHE A 53 -0.92 -8.09 11.98
N GLU A 54 -0.28 -8.58 13.04
CA GLU A 54 -0.25 -7.91 14.34
C GLU A 54 1.18 -7.89 14.90
N GLU A 55 1.70 -6.70 15.18
CA GLU A 55 2.99 -6.55 15.86
C GLU A 55 2.83 -6.91 17.34
N VAL A 56 3.71 -7.76 17.87
CA VAL A 56 3.72 -8.15 19.28
C VAL A 56 5.14 -8.06 19.85
N THR A 57 5.25 -7.91 21.17
CA THR A 57 6.52 -7.76 21.89
C THR A 57 7.02 -9.05 22.54
N GLY A 58 6.26 -10.15 22.42
CA GLY A 58 6.54 -11.44 23.07
C GLY A 58 7.58 -12.31 22.37
N LYS A 59 8.02 -13.38 23.05
CA LYS A 59 9.01 -14.33 22.51
C LYS A 59 8.45 -15.21 21.37
N ASN A 60 7.19 -15.63 21.50
CA ASN A 60 6.51 -16.50 20.52
C ASN A 60 5.78 -15.65 19.48
N THR A 61 6.31 -15.61 18.26
CA THR A 61 5.76 -14.86 17.12
C THR A 61 5.81 -15.70 15.86
N ASP A 62 4.83 -15.55 14.98
CA ASP A 62 4.76 -16.31 13.73
C ASP A 62 5.84 -15.87 12.73
N ILE A 63 6.22 -14.59 12.72
CA ILE A 63 7.27 -14.03 11.86
C ILE A 63 8.20 -13.16 12.72
N THR A 64 9.51 -13.29 12.53
CA THR A 64 10.50 -12.36 13.11
C THR A 64 11.18 -11.62 11.98
N ILE A 65 11.20 -10.29 12.04
CA ILE A 65 12.00 -9.45 11.14
C ILE A 65 13.16 -8.89 11.95
N GLU A 66 14.39 -9.20 11.54
CA GLU A 66 15.60 -8.66 12.13
C GLU A 66 16.32 -7.77 11.12
N PHE A 67 16.72 -6.60 11.56
CA PHE A 67 17.65 -5.74 10.81
C PHE A 67 19.06 -5.96 11.35
N ILE A 68 19.99 -6.30 10.45
CA ILE A 68 21.37 -6.63 10.78
C ILE A 68 22.35 -5.80 9.95
N ASN A 69 23.50 -5.48 10.54
CA ASN A 69 24.64 -4.97 9.80
C ASN A 69 25.59 -6.13 9.48
N GLN A 70 25.82 -6.38 8.20
CA GLN A 70 26.88 -7.27 7.75
C GLN A 70 28.17 -6.49 7.49
N PRO A 71 29.36 -7.13 7.55
CA PRO A 71 30.63 -6.42 7.35
C PRO A 71 30.75 -5.69 6.02
N ASN A 72 30.11 -6.19 4.95
CA ASN A 72 30.11 -5.59 3.62
C ASN A 72 28.72 -5.63 2.99
N PRO A 73 28.36 -4.69 2.09
CA PRO A 73 27.15 -4.82 1.27
C PRO A 73 27.20 -6.11 0.44
N THR A 74 26.07 -6.78 0.30
CA THR A 74 25.94 -8.01 -0.49
C THR A 74 24.77 -7.88 -1.46
N ALA A 75 24.79 -8.68 -2.53
CA ALA A 75 23.67 -8.75 -3.47
C ALA A 75 22.37 -9.27 -2.82
N ALA A 76 22.47 -9.96 -1.68
CA ALA A 76 21.32 -10.37 -0.89
C ALA A 76 20.84 -9.19 -0.03
N LEU A 77 19.73 -8.58 -0.45
CA LEU A 77 19.12 -7.45 0.25
C LEU A 77 18.42 -7.87 1.54
N GLY A 78 17.81 -9.06 1.49
CA GLY A 78 17.25 -9.76 2.63
C GLY A 78 17.41 -11.27 2.46
N THR A 79 17.11 -12.02 3.50
CA THR A 79 17.05 -13.48 3.44
C THR A 79 15.97 -13.99 4.39
N THR A 80 15.22 -14.99 3.94
CA THR A 80 14.19 -15.63 4.76
C THR A 80 14.52 -17.08 5.04
N TYR A 81 14.65 -17.42 6.33
CA TYR A 81 14.80 -18.79 6.83
C TYR A 81 13.50 -19.24 7.51
N GLY A 82 12.60 -19.82 6.73
CA GLY A 82 11.28 -20.25 7.20
C GLY A 82 10.40 -19.08 7.61
N LYS A 83 10.43 -18.72 8.90
CA LYS A 83 9.65 -17.61 9.49
C LYS A 83 10.52 -16.47 10.01
N TYR A 84 11.83 -16.57 9.80
CA TYR A 84 12.82 -15.59 10.19
C TYR A 84 13.26 -14.80 8.96
N ILE A 85 13.13 -13.48 9.01
CA ILE A 85 13.51 -12.55 7.94
C ILE A 85 14.68 -11.72 8.45
N GLU A 86 15.78 -11.72 7.71
CA GLU A 86 16.92 -10.83 7.92
C GLU A 86 16.94 -9.77 6.82
N ILE A 87 17.11 -8.50 7.21
CA ILE A 87 17.34 -7.39 6.29
C ILE A 87 18.75 -6.84 6.52
N ASN A 88 19.58 -6.86 5.47
CA ASN A 88 20.96 -6.40 5.55
C ASN A 88 21.04 -4.89 5.36
N THR A 89 21.15 -4.14 6.46
CA THR A 89 21.15 -2.68 6.49
C THR A 89 22.49 -2.04 6.09
N THR A 90 23.49 -2.85 5.75
CA THR A 90 24.71 -2.38 5.07
C THR A 90 24.43 -1.98 3.62
N ASN A 91 23.36 -2.52 3.02
CA ASN A 91 22.85 -2.03 1.73
C ASN A 91 22.10 -0.70 1.90
N LYS A 92 22.11 0.12 0.85
CA LYS A 92 21.34 1.38 0.81
C LYS A 92 19.88 1.14 0.45
N PHE A 93 18.96 1.80 1.13
CA PHE A 93 17.53 1.71 0.89
C PHE A 93 16.85 3.07 0.80
N PHE A 94 15.68 3.10 0.17
CA PHE A 94 14.73 4.21 0.18
C PHE A 94 13.33 3.77 0.64
N ILE A 95 12.54 4.69 1.19
CA ILE A 95 11.11 4.51 1.52
C ILE A 95 10.26 5.50 0.71
N ASP A 96 10.61 6.78 0.77
CA ASP A 96 10.06 7.85 -0.06
C ASP A 96 11.15 8.27 -1.04
N LYS A 97 11.22 7.57 -2.18
CA LYS A 97 12.26 7.76 -3.21
C LYS A 97 12.39 9.23 -3.59
N GLU A 98 11.26 9.93 -3.65
CA GLU A 98 11.20 11.28 -4.18
C GLU A 98 11.58 12.35 -3.15
N ASN A 99 11.33 12.14 -1.86
CA ASN A 99 11.67 13.12 -0.81
C ASN A 99 12.95 12.81 -0.04
N GLU A 100 13.68 11.77 -0.41
CA GLU A 100 14.94 11.40 0.21
C GLU A 100 16.10 12.10 -0.53
N LYS A 101 16.89 12.88 0.23
CA LYS A 101 17.78 13.96 -0.25
C LYS A 101 18.84 13.52 -1.26
N ASP A 102 19.28 12.28 -1.14
CA ASP A 102 20.11 11.64 -2.13
C ASP A 102 19.15 10.85 -2.98
N ASN A 103 18.69 11.42 -4.10
CA ASN A 103 18.16 10.63 -5.20
C ASN A 103 19.40 9.93 -5.75
N PRO A 104 19.77 8.80 -5.17
CA PRO A 104 21.15 8.41 -5.18
C PRO A 104 21.45 7.92 -6.59
N PRO A 105 22.65 8.25 -7.12
CA PRO A 105 23.03 7.78 -8.44
C PRO A 105 22.77 6.27 -8.51
N VAL A 106 22.35 5.78 -9.67
CA VAL A 106 22.25 4.34 -9.93
C VAL A 106 23.64 3.76 -9.71
N GLN A 107 23.94 3.34 -8.49
CA GLN A 107 25.17 2.66 -8.13
C GLN A 107 24.93 1.18 -8.33
N LEU A 108 26.01 0.43 -8.54
CA LEU A 108 25.95 -1.03 -8.57
C LEU A 108 25.40 -1.65 -7.26
N ILE A 109 25.31 -0.85 -6.17
CA ILE A 109 24.94 -1.28 -4.81
C ILE A 109 23.83 -0.36 -4.25
N GLY A 110 22.72 -0.27 -4.96
CA GLY A 110 21.52 0.39 -4.47
C GLY A 110 21.39 1.87 -4.82
N PRO A 111 20.41 2.54 -4.22
CA PRO A 111 19.53 2.11 -3.15
C PRO A 111 18.43 1.19 -3.67
N PHE A 112 17.82 0.45 -2.76
CA PHE A 112 16.71 -0.45 -3.05
C PHE A 112 15.45 -0.01 -2.32
N ASP A 113 14.29 -0.36 -2.84
CA ASP A 113 13.01 -0.06 -2.21
C ASP A 113 12.82 -0.96 -0.97
N LEU A 114 12.94 -0.40 0.24
CA LEU A 114 12.82 -1.18 1.48
C LEU A 114 11.46 -1.86 1.59
N ILE A 115 10.39 -1.20 1.13
CA ILE A 115 9.04 -1.76 1.18
C ILE A 115 8.94 -2.99 0.28
N ALA A 116 9.53 -2.92 -0.92
CA ALA A 116 9.52 -4.02 -1.87
C ALA A 116 10.34 -5.21 -1.37
N VAL A 117 11.53 -4.96 -0.79
CA VAL A 117 12.38 -6.01 -0.21
C VAL A 117 11.68 -6.66 0.98
N LEU A 118 11.14 -5.88 1.91
CA LEU A 118 10.35 -6.43 3.02
C LEU A 118 9.15 -7.24 2.52
N ALA A 119 8.44 -6.76 1.50
CA ALA A 119 7.28 -7.47 0.96
C ALA A 119 7.68 -8.79 0.29
N HIS A 120 8.82 -8.83 -0.42
CA HIS A 120 9.40 -10.04 -0.99
C HIS A 120 9.73 -11.08 0.09
N GLU A 121 10.48 -10.69 1.13
CA GLU A 121 10.84 -11.59 2.23
C GLU A 121 9.61 -12.04 3.03
N ILE A 122 8.62 -11.17 3.23
CA ILE A 122 7.33 -11.56 3.82
C ILE A 122 6.63 -12.60 2.94
N GLY A 123 6.73 -12.52 1.61
CA GLY A 123 6.20 -13.55 0.70
C GLY A 123 6.84 -14.91 0.96
N HIS A 124 8.16 -14.98 1.10
CA HIS A 124 8.85 -16.20 1.52
C HIS A 124 8.40 -16.68 2.91
N ALA A 125 8.27 -15.76 3.88
CA ALA A 125 7.79 -16.12 5.20
C ALA A 125 6.33 -16.60 5.18
N LEU A 126 5.53 -16.15 4.21
CA LEU A 126 4.19 -16.66 3.94
C LEU A 126 4.22 -17.99 3.17
N GLY A 127 5.39 -18.44 2.71
CA GLY A 127 5.64 -19.73 2.07
C GLY A 127 5.46 -19.70 0.54
N LEU A 128 5.81 -18.59 -0.09
CA LEU A 128 5.84 -18.44 -1.54
C LEU A 128 7.28 -18.60 -2.05
N ASP A 129 7.42 -19.21 -3.22
CA ASP A 129 8.70 -19.39 -3.90
C ASP A 129 8.88 -18.36 -5.02
N HIS A 130 10.10 -18.26 -5.54
CA HIS A 130 10.38 -17.45 -6.72
C HIS A 130 9.64 -17.97 -7.96
N PRO A 131 9.13 -17.07 -8.83
CA PRO A 131 8.58 -17.46 -10.12
C PRO A 131 9.66 -17.99 -11.07
N PRO A 132 9.27 -18.76 -12.10
CA PRO A 132 10.12 -18.99 -13.27
C PRO A 132 10.58 -17.67 -13.90
N ARG A 133 11.79 -17.64 -14.46
CA ARG A 133 12.36 -16.44 -15.11
C ARG A 133 12.10 -16.45 -16.62
N PRO A 134 11.90 -15.27 -17.26
CA PRO A 134 11.82 -13.93 -16.68
C PRO A 134 10.47 -13.63 -16.02
N SER A 135 10.44 -12.77 -15.00
CA SER A 135 9.20 -12.38 -14.31
C SER A 135 9.26 -10.95 -13.77
N GLU A 136 8.14 -10.24 -13.83
CA GLU A 136 7.96 -8.91 -13.24
C GLU A 136 7.45 -8.94 -11.80
N ALA A 137 7.07 -10.13 -11.33
CA ALA A 137 6.42 -10.35 -10.04
C ALA A 137 7.24 -9.84 -8.85
N LEU A 138 6.56 -9.49 -7.77
CA LEU A 138 7.19 -9.07 -6.52
C LEU A 138 8.12 -10.17 -5.99
N MET A 139 7.72 -11.44 -6.14
CA MET A 139 8.54 -12.59 -5.75
C MET A 139 9.70 -12.89 -6.71
N ASN A 140 9.98 -12.07 -7.73
CA ASN A 140 11.17 -12.25 -8.55
C ASN A 140 12.44 -12.07 -7.69
N ASN A 141 13.43 -12.94 -7.89
CA ASN A 141 14.67 -12.99 -7.10
C ASN A 141 15.74 -11.98 -7.53
N GLY A 142 15.31 -10.85 -8.06
CA GLY A 142 16.17 -9.78 -8.54
C GLY A 142 15.44 -8.44 -8.48
N MET A 143 16.13 -7.43 -7.94
CA MET A 143 15.67 -6.06 -7.90
C MET A 143 16.78 -5.13 -8.37
N SER A 144 16.45 -4.26 -9.32
CA SER A 144 17.38 -3.22 -9.78
C SER A 144 17.35 -2.03 -8.80
N PRO A 145 18.50 -1.37 -8.56
CA PRO A 145 18.55 -0.12 -7.82
C PRO A 145 17.53 0.91 -8.33
N GLY A 146 16.90 1.65 -7.42
CA GLY A 146 15.93 2.70 -7.74
C GLY A 146 14.56 2.20 -8.27
N ARG A 147 14.36 0.89 -8.47
CA ARG A 147 13.06 0.33 -8.87
C ARG A 147 12.09 0.39 -7.69
N VAL A 148 10.90 0.94 -7.92
CA VAL A 148 9.77 0.90 -6.98
C VAL A 148 8.86 -0.26 -7.36
N LEU A 149 8.62 -1.20 -6.44
CA LEU A 149 7.80 -2.39 -6.69
C LEU A 149 6.92 -2.72 -5.48
N ARG A 150 5.75 -2.09 -5.40
CA ARG A 150 4.88 -2.13 -4.21
C ARG A 150 3.49 -2.68 -4.50
N GLN A 151 3.37 -3.43 -5.59
CA GLN A 151 2.14 -4.07 -6.04
C GLN A 151 2.41 -5.53 -6.36
N LEU A 152 1.39 -6.37 -6.16
CA LEU A 152 1.43 -7.77 -6.57
C LEU A 152 1.08 -7.89 -8.05
N TYR A 153 1.81 -8.76 -8.74
CA TYR A 153 1.48 -9.18 -10.09
C TYR A 153 0.65 -10.48 -10.04
N GLN A 154 0.08 -10.88 -11.18
CA GLN A 154 -0.84 -12.01 -11.23
C GLN A 154 -0.25 -13.29 -10.64
N TYR A 155 1.04 -13.57 -10.89
CA TYR A 155 1.72 -14.72 -10.28
C TYR A 155 1.70 -14.64 -8.75
N ASP A 156 2.07 -13.50 -8.15
CA ASP A 156 2.08 -13.34 -6.69
C ASP A 156 0.66 -13.50 -6.10
N ILE A 157 -0.34 -12.94 -6.80
CA ILE A 157 -1.76 -13.04 -6.42
C ILE A 157 -2.22 -14.49 -6.45
N ASP A 158 -1.92 -15.23 -7.51
CA ASP A 158 -2.32 -16.63 -7.65
C ASP A 158 -1.68 -17.50 -6.57
N GLN A 159 -0.40 -17.30 -6.26
CA GLN A 159 0.30 -18.05 -5.22
C GLN A 159 -0.28 -17.77 -3.83
N ILE A 160 -0.48 -16.49 -3.46
CA ILE A 160 -1.02 -16.16 -2.14
C ILE A 160 -2.47 -16.62 -1.99
N VAL A 161 -3.28 -16.50 -3.03
CA VAL A 161 -4.68 -16.95 -3.05
C VAL A 161 -4.77 -18.47 -3.01
N THR A 162 -3.89 -19.19 -3.72
CA THR A 162 -3.84 -20.66 -3.64
C THR A 162 -3.53 -21.11 -2.22
N LYS A 163 -2.64 -20.40 -1.53
CA LYS A 163 -2.18 -20.80 -0.20
C LYS A 163 -3.13 -20.41 0.94
N TYR A 164 -3.78 -19.26 0.85
CA TYR A 164 -4.58 -18.70 1.94
C TYR A 164 -6.05 -18.44 1.59
N GLY A 165 -6.45 -18.69 0.34
CA GLY A 165 -7.75 -18.35 -0.19
C GLY A 165 -7.84 -16.88 -0.64
N LYS A 166 -8.90 -16.60 -1.42
CA LYS A 166 -9.23 -15.24 -1.86
C LYS A 166 -10.00 -14.53 -0.75
N ILE A 167 -9.65 -13.28 -0.49
CA ILE A 167 -10.43 -12.42 0.41
C ILE A 167 -11.87 -12.23 -0.14
N ALA A 168 -12.89 -12.52 0.66
CA ALA A 168 -14.28 -12.38 0.22
C ALA A 168 -14.78 -10.95 0.49
N THR A 169 -15.10 -10.22 -0.58
CA THR A 169 -15.59 -8.85 -0.54
C THR A 169 -17.07 -8.81 -0.90
N SER A 170 -17.88 -8.06 -0.14
CA SER A 170 -19.32 -7.93 -0.38
C SER A 170 -19.63 -7.00 -1.55
N ASP A 171 -19.01 -5.82 -1.53
CA ASP A 171 -19.31 -4.72 -2.44
C ASP A 171 -18.04 -3.92 -2.73
N ILE A 172 -18.02 -3.29 -3.90
CA ILE A 172 -17.11 -2.20 -4.24
C ILE A 172 -17.85 -0.89 -4.03
N ILE A 173 -17.38 -0.09 -3.10
CA ILE A 173 -17.93 1.23 -2.79
C ILE A 173 -17.14 2.25 -3.59
N SER A 174 -17.66 2.62 -4.75
CA SER A 174 -17.06 3.65 -5.60
C SER A 174 -17.29 5.04 -5.02
N THR A 175 -16.33 5.93 -5.21
CA THR A 175 -16.49 7.36 -4.96
C THR A 175 -17.01 8.04 -6.21
N ASN A 176 -17.87 9.04 -6.03
CA ASN A 176 -18.17 9.98 -7.11
C ASN A 176 -17.12 11.09 -7.06
N LEU A 177 -16.00 10.91 -7.77
CA LEU A 177 -14.92 11.90 -7.78
C LEU A 177 -15.40 13.28 -8.25
N GLU A 178 -16.47 13.31 -9.07
CA GLU A 178 -17.04 14.54 -9.62
C GLU A 178 -17.78 15.41 -8.59
N ASP A 179 -18.27 14.83 -7.49
CA ASP A 179 -18.97 15.56 -6.41
C ASP A 179 -17.99 16.30 -5.49
N TYR A 180 -16.69 16.02 -5.61
CA TYR A 180 -15.63 16.64 -4.81
C TYR A 180 -14.95 17.80 -5.57
N ALA A 181 -15.63 18.39 -6.56
CA ALA A 181 -15.10 19.52 -7.35
C ALA A 181 -15.00 20.85 -6.56
N ASP A 182 -15.50 20.93 -5.32
CA ASP A 182 -15.26 22.06 -4.40
C ASP A 182 -13.93 21.91 -3.62
N ILE A 183 -12.85 21.52 -4.32
CA ILE A 183 -11.51 21.57 -3.74
C ILE A 183 -11.05 23.01 -3.85
N ASN A 184 -11.12 23.71 -2.72
CA ASN A 184 -10.73 25.10 -2.55
C ASN A 184 -9.25 25.29 -2.96
N THR A 185 -8.98 25.80 -4.15
CA THR A 185 -7.61 25.93 -4.67
C THR A 185 -7.13 27.35 -4.55
N ALA A 186 -6.60 27.66 -3.37
CA ALA A 186 -6.00 28.95 -3.04
C ALA A 186 -4.61 29.18 -3.67
N PHE A 187 -4.23 28.45 -4.73
CA PHE A 187 -2.91 28.56 -5.35
C PHE A 187 -3.01 28.89 -6.84
N GLU A 188 -2.26 29.90 -7.25
CA GLU A 188 -2.19 30.39 -8.62
C GLU A 188 -1.69 29.29 -9.58
N GLY A 189 -2.42 29.06 -10.69
CA GLY A 189 -2.04 28.12 -11.75
C GLY A 189 -2.45 26.66 -11.56
N LEU A 190 -3.10 26.29 -10.44
CA LEU A 190 -3.61 24.93 -10.24
C LEU A 190 -5.03 24.80 -10.81
N HIS A 191 -5.25 23.88 -11.74
CA HIS A 191 -6.54 23.65 -12.38
C HIS A 191 -7.13 22.27 -12.02
N PHE A 192 -8.44 22.28 -11.79
CA PHE A 192 -9.25 21.10 -11.50
C PHE A 192 -10.28 21.00 -12.62
N LEU A 193 -10.14 19.98 -13.45
CA LEU A 193 -11.01 19.76 -14.58
C LEU A 193 -11.84 18.49 -14.31
N LYS A 194 -13.15 18.68 -14.26
CA LYS A 194 -14.11 17.57 -14.25
C LYS A 194 -14.19 17.03 -15.67
N GLU A 195 -13.72 15.80 -15.86
CA GLU A 195 -13.72 15.11 -17.13
C GLU A 195 -14.77 13.99 -17.13
N SER A 196 -15.26 13.58 -18.29
CA SER A 196 -16.29 12.52 -18.40
C SER A 196 -15.84 11.14 -17.89
N PHE A 197 -14.56 11.01 -17.52
CA PHE A 197 -13.92 9.77 -17.06
C PHE A 197 -13.07 9.97 -15.80
N GLY A 198 -13.26 11.09 -15.07
CA GLY A 198 -12.57 11.32 -13.80
C GLY A 198 -12.34 12.79 -13.45
N VAL A 199 -11.38 13.02 -12.55
CA VAL A 199 -10.91 14.36 -12.17
C VAL A 199 -9.47 14.52 -12.62
N GLN A 200 -9.22 15.50 -13.47
CA GLN A 200 -7.88 15.93 -13.84
C GLN A 200 -7.42 17.05 -12.92
N LEU A 201 -6.16 16.94 -12.49
CA LEU A 201 -5.42 17.94 -11.74
C LEU A 201 -4.19 18.31 -12.54
N ASP A 202 -4.03 19.59 -12.80
CA ASP A 202 -2.83 20.11 -13.45
C ASP A 202 -2.34 21.36 -12.72
N GLY A 203 -1.02 21.56 -12.72
CA GLY A 203 -0.43 22.69 -12.03
C GLY A 203 1.04 22.90 -12.33
N PRO A 204 1.58 24.08 -11.97
CA PRO A 204 2.95 24.42 -12.28
C PRO A 204 3.91 23.51 -11.54
N THR A 205 5.03 23.19 -12.18
CA THR A 205 6.15 22.50 -11.54
C THR A 205 6.67 23.29 -10.32
N GLY A 206 7.16 22.57 -9.31
CA GLY A 206 7.54 23.12 -8.01
C GLY A 206 6.43 23.08 -6.96
N ASN A 207 5.19 22.78 -7.35
CA ASN A 207 4.05 22.73 -6.41
C ASN A 207 3.83 21.34 -5.80
N LYS A 208 3.27 21.34 -4.59
CA LYS A 208 2.75 20.16 -3.90
C LYS A 208 1.27 20.38 -3.60
N LEU A 209 0.46 19.34 -3.79
CA LEU A 209 -0.99 19.38 -3.66
C LEU A 209 -1.46 18.18 -2.85
N SER A 210 -2.57 18.35 -2.12
CA SER A 210 -3.29 17.25 -1.50
C SER A 210 -4.72 17.20 -2.02
N LEU A 211 -5.09 16.08 -2.65
CA LEU A 211 -6.47 15.77 -3.02
C LEU A 211 -7.14 15.06 -1.84
N TYR A 212 -8.28 15.58 -1.37
CA TYR A 212 -9.08 14.97 -0.31
C TYR A 212 -10.32 14.31 -0.89
N VAL A 213 -10.49 13.02 -0.63
CA VAL A 213 -11.64 12.24 -1.13
C VAL A 213 -12.32 11.56 0.04
N PHE A 214 -13.55 11.97 0.32
CA PHE A 214 -14.36 11.38 1.39
C PHE A 214 -15.23 10.24 0.83
N MET A 215 -15.43 9.20 1.62
CA MET A 215 -16.20 8.01 1.24
C MET A 215 -17.25 7.71 2.31
N PRO A 216 -18.33 8.52 2.41
CA PRO A 216 -19.31 8.39 3.50
C PRO A 216 -19.96 7.01 3.57
N ASN A 217 -20.18 6.39 2.40
CA ASN A 217 -20.81 5.07 2.28
C ASN A 217 -19.97 3.90 2.85
N THR A 218 -18.72 4.16 3.26
CA THR A 218 -17.89 3.19 3.98
C THR A 218 -18.19 3.14 5.48
N LYS A 219 -18.98 4.10 6.01
CA LYS A 219 -19.41 4.12 7.41
C LYS A 219 -20.13 2.82 7.78
N ASN A 220 -19.82 2.31 8.97
CA ASN A 220 -20.33 1.06 9.51
C ASN A 220 -20.02 -0.18 8.66
N ARG A 221 -18.93 -0.16 7.88
CA ARG A 221 -18.46 -1.31 7.12
C ARG A 221 -17.03 -1.67 7.52
N LYS A 222 -16.66 -2.94 7.34
CA LYS A 222 -15.25 -3.37 7.42
C LYS A 222 -14.65 -3.27 6.04
N ILE A 223 -13.62 -2.45 5.88
CA ILE A 223 -12.97 -2.24 4.60
C ILE A 223 -11.68 -3.05 4.54
N SER A 224 -11.52 -3.81 3.46
CA SER A 224 -10.33 -4.64 3.25
C SER A 224 -9.21 -3.88 2.56
N SER A 225 -9.56 -3.02 1.61
CA SER A 225 -8.60 -2.34 0.76
C SER A 225 -9.22 -1.15 0.05
N ILE A 226 -8.37 -0.21 -0.33
CA ILE A 226 -8.70 0.88 -1.25
C ILE A 226 -8.07 0.58 -2.61
N ASN A 227 -8.82 0.78 -3.69
CA ASN A 227 -8.30 0.78 -5.06
C ASN A 227 -8.21 2.22 -5.55
N LEU A 228 -7.08 2.56 -6.15
CA LEU A 228 -6.83 3.82 -6.83
C LEU A 228 -6.51 3.56 -8.29
N LYS A 229 -7.26 4.20 -9.18
CA LYS A 229 -7.02 4.20 -10.61
C LYS A 229 -6.76 5.62 -11.08
N TYR A 230 -5.60 5.84 -11.67
CA TYR A 230 -5.23 7.15 -12.19
C TYR A 230 -4.19 7.04 -13.29
N THR A 231 -4.05 8.12 -14.04
CA THR A 231 -3.04 8.29 -15.08
C THR A 231 -2.14 9.44 -14.67
N THR A 232 -0.84 9.23 -14.61
CA THR A 232 0.13 10.32 -14.57
C THR A 232 0.50 10.67 -16.00
N ALA A 233 0.60 11.95 -16.33
CA ALA A 233 1.21 12.42 -17.55
C ALA A 233 2.50 13.18 -17.26
N LEU A 234 3.42 13.09 -18.23
CA LEU A 234 4.75 13.70 -18.22
C LEU A 234 5.64 13.14 -17.09
N ALA A 235 6.96 13.27 -17.23
CA ALA A 235 7.89 12.91 -16.16
C ALA A 235 7.73 13.81 -14.92
N ASN A 236 7.00 14.92 -15.04
CA ASN A 236 6.89 15.99 -14.06
C ASN A 236 5.82 15.76 -12.99
N THR A 237 5.08 14.65 -13.03
CA THR A 237 3.98 14.38 -12.10
C THR A 237 4.22 13.15 -11.23
N PHE A 238 4.03 13.31 -9.93
CA PHE A 238 4.28 12.28 -8.92
C PHE A 238 3.08 12.14 -8.01
N VAL A 239 2.48 10.96 -7.98
CA VAL A 239 1.56 10.60 -6.89
C VAL A 239 2.40 9.95 -5.80
N ASN A 240 2.76 10.73 -4.78
CA ASN A 240 3.76 10.32 -3.81
C ASN A 240 3.18 9.39 -2.74
N SER A 241 2.11 9.80 -2.08
CA SER A 241 1.55 9.05 -0.95
C SER A 241 0.05 9.21 -0.79
N ILE A 242 -0.54 8.31 -0.02
CA ILE A 242 -1.93 8.39 0.43
C ILE A 242 -2.02 8.11 1.92
N GLU A 243 -2.70 9.00 2.63
CA GLU A 243 -3.05 8.87 4.03
C GLU A 243 -4.55 8.57 4.13
N LEU A 244 -4.90 7.47 4.82
CA LEU A 244 -6.27 7.08 5.08
C LEU A 244 -6.65 7.41 6.51
N TYR A 245 -7.86 7.92 6.70
CA TYR A 245 -8.46 8.24 7.99
C TYR A 245 -9.87 7.67 8.10
N ASP A 246 -10.34 7.41 9.31
CA ASP A 246 -11.74 7.17 9.66
C ASP A 246 -12.29 8.44 10.30
N GLY A 247 -12.88 9.31 9.48
CA GLY A 247 -13.08 10.72 9.82
C GLY A 247 -11.73 11.42 9.98
N ILE A 248 -11.41 11.83 11.20
CA ILE A 248 -10.11 12.47 11.53
C ILE A 248 -9.09 11.50 12.14
N ILE A 249 -9.48 10.25 12.39
CA ILE A 249 -8.63 9.26 13.07
C ILE A 249 -7.73 8.58 12.03
N PRO A 250 -6.39 8.67 12.13
CA PRO A 250 -5.50 8.01 11.18
C PRO A 250 -5.71 6.49 11.15
N LEU A 251 -5.77 5.93 9.95
CA LEU A 251 -5.86 4.50 9.71
C LEU A 251 -4.53 3.93 9.22
N GLN A 252 -4.02 4.45 8.11
CA GLN A 252 -2.83 3.92 7.47
C GLN A 252 -2.26 4.93 6.47
N HIS A 253 -0.94 4.94 6.31
CA HIS A 253 -0.24 5.77 5.33
C HIS A 253 0.52 4.83 4.38
N PHE A 254 0.49 5.15 3.09
CA PHE A 254 1.17 4.40 2.04
C PHE A 254 2.01 5.33 1.19
N TYR A 255 3.27 4.96 0.97
CA TYR A 255 4.13 5.57 -0.04
C TYR A 255 3.95 4.85 -1.37
N LEU A 256 3.49 5.57 -2.39
CA LEU A 256 3.23 5.05 -3.73
C LEU A 256 4.44 5.25 -4.66
N ASN A 257 5.06 6.44 -4.65
CA ASN A 257 6.15 6.84 -5.56
C ASN A 257 5.82 6.54 -7.04
N SER A 258 4.59 6.85 -7.44
CA SER A 258 4.09 6.55 -8.77
C SER A 258 4.45 7.65 -9.76
N THR A 259 5.42 7.33 -10.63
CA THR A 259 5.91 8.19 -11.72
C THR A 259 6.18 7.42 -13.01
N ILE A 260 6.22 8.14 -14.13
CA ILE A 260 6.55 7.60 -15.45
C ILE A 260 8.07 7.37 -15.52
N ASN A 261 8.49 6.24 -16.09
CA ASN A 261 9.91 6.02 -16.36
C ASN A 261 10.37 7.01 -17.44
N ARG A 262 11.59 7.56 -17.29
CA ARG A 262 12.21 8.45 -18.27
C ARG A 262 12.33 7.73 -19.62
N GLY A 263 11.54 8.14 -20.61
CA GLY A 263 11.55 7.56 -21.95
C GLY A 263 10.58 8.29 -22.87
N TRP A 264 11.00 8.57 -24.09
CA TRP A 264 10.28 9.40 -25.06
C TRP A 264 9.06 8.72 -25.70
N GLU A 265 8.79 7.45 -25.37
CA GLU A 265 7.84 6.61 -26.12
C GLU A 265 6.40 6.70 -25.64
N ASN A 266 6.15 7.02 -24.36
CA ASN A 266 4.79 7.23 -23.86
C ASN A 266 4.77 8.29 -22.73
N PRO A 267 4.17 9.48 -22.96
CA PRO A 267 4.08 10.52 -21.95
C PRO A 267 3.02 10.23 -20.89
N PHE A 268 2.31 9.09 -20.95
CA PHE A 268 1.28 8.71 -19.98
C PHE A 268 1.57 7.35 -19.36
N LYS A 269 1.20 7.17 -18.10
CA LYS A 269 1.23 5.87 -17.41
C LYS A 269 -0.01 5.68 -16.56
N ASP A 270 -0.68 4.56 -16.80
CA ASP A 270 -1.81 4.12 -16.01
C ASP A 270 -1.36 3.37 -14.75
N TRP A 271 -2.10 3.59 -13.68
CA TRP A 271 -1.91 2.98 -12.37
C TRP A 271 -3.23 2.37 -11.92
N ASP A 272 -3.18 1.11 -11.46
CA ASP A 272 -4.29 0.43 -10.77
C ASP A 272 -3.73 -0.18 -9.48
N ILE A 273 -3.74 0.62 -8.42
CA ILE A 273 -3.08 0.30 -7.16
C ILE A 273 -4.12 -0.17 -6.16
N LYS A 274 -3.87 -1.33 -5.55
CA LYS A 274 -4.68 -1.87 -4.45
C LYS A 274 -3.92 -1.81 -3.13
N LEU A 275 -4.47 -1.10 -2.17
CA LEU A 275 -3.87 -0.81 -0.86
C LEU A 275 -4.64 -1.54 0.24
N GLY A 276 -4.01 -2.53 0.89
CA GLY A 276 -4.64 -3.28 1.97
C GLY A 276 -4.72 -2.48 3.27
N ILE A 277 -5.86 -2.50 3.95
CA ILE A 277 -5.99 -1.95 5.31
C ILE A 277 -5.66 -3.06 6.30
N LEU A 278 -4.68 -2.88 7.19
CA LEU A 278 -4.22 -3.98 8.06
C LEU A 278 -5.22 -4.36 9.16
N GLU A 279 -5.75 -3.38 9.88
CA GLU A 279 -6.57 -3.64 11.09
C GLU A 279 -7.96 -4.22 10.77
N LYS A 280 -8.41 -4.12 9.51
CA LYS A 280 -9.74 -4.56 9.01
C LYS A 280 -10.92 -4.18 9.95
N LYS A 281 -10.76 -3.10 10.71
CA LYS A 281 -11.76 -2.65 11.70
C LYS A 281 -13.00 -2.08 11.00
N LYS A 282 -14.10 -2.05 11.75
CA LYS A 282 -15.33 -1.40 11.29
C LYS A 282 -15.11 0.12 11.30
N ILE A 283 -15.32 0.75 10.15
CA ILE A 283 -15.17 2.19 9.93
C ILE A 283 -16.35 2.91 10.59
N LYS A 284 -16.10 3.95 11.38
CA LYS A 284 -17.13 4.64 12.21
C LYS A 284 -17.70 5.91 11.58
N HIS A 285 -16.89 6.66 10.85
CA HIS A 285 -17.22 7.98 10.33
C HIS A 285 -17.19 8.03 8.80
N GLY A 286 -16.58 7.04 8.17
CA GLY A 286 -16.33 6.98 6.73
C GLY A 286 -14.86 7.27 6.45
N ILE A 287 -14.34 6.68 5.38
CA ILE A 287 -12.95 6.82 5.00
C ILE A 287 -12.73 8.19 4.35
N LEU A 288 -11.75 8.92 4.85
CA LEU A 288 -11.16 10.08 4.16
C LEU A 288 -9.79 9.65 3.62
N ALA A 289 -9.57 9.84 2.32
CA ALA A 289 -8.30 9.64 1.66
C ALA A 289 -7.68 11.01 1.35
N LYS A 290 -6.48 11.26 1.84
CA LYS A 290 -5.64 12.41 1.47
C LYS A 290 -4.52 11.91 0.57
N ILE A 291 -4.55 12.31 -0.69
CA ILE A 291 -3.60 11.88 -1.72
C ILE A 291 -2.63 13.03 -1.99
N ASN A 292 -1.35 12.80 -1.71
CA ASN A 292 -0.29 13.79 -1.89
C ASN A 292 0.32 13.66 -3.29
N ILE A 293 0.30 14.77 -4.02
CA ILE A 293 0.74 14.88 -5.40
C ILE A 293 1.82 15.96 -5.46
N GLU A 294 2.87 15.72 -6.23
CA GLU A 294 3.94 16.69 -6.46
C GLU A 294 4.12 16.89 -7.97
N PHE A 295 4.21 18.16 -8.38
CA PHE A 295 4.60 18.54 -9.73
C PHE A 295 6.05 19.04 -9.66
N ARG A 296 6.98 18.42 -10.41
CA ARG A 296 8.41 18.74 -10.36
C ARG A 296 8.92 19.14 -11.73
N GLN A 297 9.85 20.09 -11.77
CA GLN A 297 10.50 20.48 -13.02
C GLN A 297 11.60 19.48 -13.30
N ILE A 298 11.35 18.53 -14.21
CA ILE A 298 12.35 17.52 -14.60
C ILE A 298 12.90 17.80 -16.00
N GLU A 299 12.12 18.46 -16.85
CA GLU A 299 12.51 18.91 -18.18
C GLU A 299 12.25 20.41 -18.34
N GLN A 300 13.18 21.13 -18.98
CA GLN A 300 13.12 22.59 -19.16
C GLN A 300 11.93 23.09 -19.99
N HIS A 301 11.17 22.19 -20.63
CA HIS A 301 10.13 22.54 -21.61
C HIS A 301 8.70 22.31 -21.12
N TRP A 302 8.51 21.64 -19.98
CA TRP A 302 7.19 21.31 -19.47
C TRP A 302 7.01 21.92 -18.08
N ASP A 303 6.40 23.08 -18.01
CA ASP A 303 6.19 23.75 -16.73
C ASP A 303 4.92 23.28 -16.01
N VAL A 304 4.18 22.33 -16.58
CA VAL A 304 2.92 21.80 -16.02
C VAL A 304 3.02 20.29 -15.84
N GLY A 305 2.60 19.79 -14.67
CA GLY A 305 2.35 18.37 -14.44
C GLY A 305 0.85 18.08 -14.50
N ILE A 306 0.47 16.86 -14.89
CA ILE A 306 -0.92 16.43 -15.02
C ILE A 306 -1.11 15.04 -14.38
N VAL A 307 -2.12 14.91 -13.53
CA VAL A 307 -2.63 13.62 -13.05
C VAL A 307 -4.14 13.56 -13.24
N GLN A 308 -4.62 12.42 -13.71
CA GLN A 308 -6.04 12.17 -13.88
C GLN A 308 -6.50 10.99 -13.03
N PHE A 309 -7.29 11.26 -12.00
CA PHE A 309 -7.92 10.23 -11.18
C PHE A 309 -9.18 9.71 -11.87
N LYS A 310 -9.16 8.43 -12.24
CA LYS A 310 -10.26 7.73 -12.92
C LYS A 310 -11.24 7.12 -11.93
N ALA A 311 -10.73 6.54 -10.84
CA ALA A 311 -11.56 5.96 -9.80
C ALA A 311 -10.82 5.85 -8.46
N ILE A 312 -11.55 6.08 -7.38
CA ILE A 312 -11.16 5.64 -6.03
C ILE A 312 -12.33 4.83 -5.48
N SER A 313 -12.04 3.65 -4.94
CA SER A 313 -13.08 2.76 -4.40
C SER A 313 -12.59 1.98 -3.20
N ALA A 314 -13.51 1.63 -2.29
CA ALA A 314 -13.24 0.79 -1.13
C ALA A 314 -13.88 -0.59 -1.29
N ASN A 315 -13.13 -1.66 -0.98
CA ASN A 315 -13.66 -3.02 -0.98
C ASN A 315 -14.19 -3.35 0.41
N SER A 316 -15.50 -3.54 0.53
CA SER A 316 -16.15 -3.97 1.77
C SER A 316 -16.01 -5.47 1.97
N LEU A 317 -15.81 -5.91 3.21
CA LEU A 317 -15.87 -7.32 3.59
C LEU A 317 -17.32 -7.76 3.81
N PHE A 318 -17.61 -9.03 3.55
CA PHE A 318 -18.85 -9.64 4.04
C PHE A 318 -18.87 -9.62 5.58
N GLU A 319 -19.86 -8.95 6.16
CA GLU A 319 -20.29 -9.21 7.54
C GLU A 319 -21.51 -10.15 7.45
N ILE A 320 -21.46 -11.29 8.15
CA ILE A 320 -22.66 -12.11 8.30
C ILE A 320 -23.60 -11.34 9.22
N VAL A 321 -24.69 -10.81 8.67
CA VAL A 321 -25.87 -10.48 9.46
C VAL A 321 -26.50 -11.82 9.80
N VAL A 322 -26.28 -12.31 11.02
CA VAL A 322 -27.11 -13.39 11.54
C VAL A 322 -28.41 -12.71 11.94
N ASP A 323 -29.42 -12.76 11.07
CA ASP A 323 -30.80 -12.58 11.53
C ASP A 323 -31.07 -13.77 12.46
N LEU A 324 -30.92 -13.56 13.76
CA LEU A 324 -31.43 -14.49 14.74
C LEU A 324 -32.96 -14.42 14.61
N PRO A 325 -33.67 -15.54 14.39
CA PRO A 325 -35.12 -15.51 14.46
C PRO A 325 -35.51 -15.03 15.87
N ASP A 326 -36.44 -14.07 15.93
CA ASP A 326 -37.01 -13.59 17.19
C ASP A 326 -37.49 -14.79 18.02
N PHE A 327 -36.81 -15.05 19.13
CA PHE A 327 -37.27 -15.98 20.16
C PHE A 327 -38.37 -15.30 21.01
N GLU A 328 -39.39 -14.76 20.35
CA GLU A 328 -40.66 -14.37 20.97
C GLU A 328 -41.76 -15.21 20.33
N ASN A 329 -41.87 -16.48 20.77
CA ASN A 329 -43.09 -17.32 20.80
C ASN A 329 -42.76 -18.82 20.90
N ILE A 330 -41.87 -19.22 21.82
CA ILE A 330 -41.98 -20.57 22.38
C ILE A 330 -42.80 -20.42 23.66
N GLY A 331 -44.12 -20.51 23.49
CA GLY A 331 -45.07 -20.53 24.59
C GLY A 331 -44.72 -21.64 25.58
N LEU A 332 -44.19 -21.24 26.73
CA LEU A 332 -44.25 -22.06 27.94
C LEU A 332 -45.71 -22.03 28.43
N SER A 333 -46.54 -22.93 27.91
CA SER A 333 -47.80 -23.28 28.58
C SER A 333 -47.46 -24.17 29.77
N THR A 334 -47.40 -23.53 30.94
CA THR A 334 -47.89 -24.00 32.25
C THR A 334 -47.72 -25.48 32.61
N PHE A 335 -46.88 -25.71 33.62
CA PHE A 335 -47.13 -26.74 34.62
C PHE A 335 -48.50 -26.50 35.29
N SER A 336 -49.38 -27.49 35.20
CA SER A 336 -50.35 -27.88 36.24
C SER A 336 -50.87 -29.27 35.94
#